data_AF-A0ABD3YDU7-F1
#
_entry.id   AF-A0ABD3YDU7-F1
#
_cell.length_a   1.000
_cell.length_b   1.000
_cell.length_c   1.000
_cell.angle_alpha   90.00
_cell.angle_beta   90.00
_cell.angle_gamma   90.00
#
_symmetry.space_group_name_H-M   'P 1'
#
loop_
_entity.id
_entity.type
_entity.pdbx_description
1 polymer ?
#
loop_
_entity_poly.entity_id
_entity_poly.type
_entity_poly.pdbx_seq_one_letter_code
_entity_poly.pdbx_strand_id
1 'polypeptide(L)'
;METYFGDALRCHVLSSDEYIKKFILTSEKLKNETYSLKLIIQKPNLLEDIVTSRLSEILYHNLGVVSKIYMNVLDIDLQKLIVNERRYFETAILIRHDCVHRSGKTKDGKAHYISRDDIQKLAISVSQLILNLHDAMQYLDVNISENIGGISF
;
A
#
# COMPACT_ATOMS: atom_id res chain seq x y z
N MET A 1 10.70 0.49 0.02
CA MET A 1 9.53 -0.15 -0.60
C MET A 1 8.31 -0.08 0.31
N GLU A 2 8.31 -0.76 1.46
CA GLU A 2 7.15 -0.82 2.37
C GLU A 2 6.65 0.58 2.79
N THR A 3 7.57 1.45 3.25
CA THR A 3 7.26 2.85 3.60
C THR A 3 6.65 3.60 2.42
N TYR A 4 7.21 3.45 1.22
CA TYR A 4 6.68 4.09 0.02
C TYR A 4 5.26 3.61 -0.31
N PHE A 5 4.99 2.30 -0.23
CA PHE A 5 3.63 1.78 -0.42
C PHE A 5 2.65 2.34 0.62
N GLY A 6 3.09 2.45 1.87
CA GLY A 6 2.27 3.03 2.93
C GLY A 6 1.95 4.49 2.70
N ASP A 7 2.99 5.29 2.48
CA ASP A 7 2.86 6.73 2.31
C ASP A 7 2.08 7.07 1.04
N ALA A 8 2.38 6.42 -0.08
CA ALA A 8 1.71 6.68 -1.35
C ALA A 8 0.21 6.32 -1.27
N LEU A 9 -0.13 5.14 -0.72
CA LEU A 9 -1.52 4.75 -0.48
C LEU A 9 -2.21 5.73 0.46
N ARG A 10 -1.58 6.11 1.57
CA ARG A 10 -2.14 7.04 2.54
C ARG A 10 -2.43 8.39 1.90
N CYS A 11 -1.48 8.95 1.17
CA CYS A 11 -1.64 10.25 0.49
C CYS A 11 -2.83 10.23 -0.47
N HIS A 12 -3.00 9.18 -1.27
CA HIS A 12 -4.12 9.08 -2.22
C HIS A 12 -5.45 8.78 -1.54
N VAL A 13 -5.47 7.89 -0.53
CA VAL A 13 -6.71 7.57 0.17
C VAL A 13 -7.27 8.78 0.90
N LEU A 14 -6.41 9.61 1.47
CA LEU A 14 -6.81 10.80 2.21
C LEU A 14 -6.91 12.06 1.34
N SER A 15 -6.69 11.97 0.03
CA SER A 15 -6.80 13.12 -0.86
C SER A 15 -8.25 13.48 -1.19
N SER A 16 -9.19 12.55 -1.04
CA SER A 16 -10.60 12.79 -1.32
C SER A 16 -11.55 11.91 -0.49
N ASP A 17 -12.74 12.45 -0.21
CA ASP A 17 -13.84 11.71 0.43
C ASP A 17 -14.25 10.46 -0.36
N GLU A 18 -14.08 10.47 -1.68
CA GLU A 18 -14.39 9.32 -2.54
C GLU A 18 -13.46 8.15 -2.23
N TYR A 19 -12.15 8.39 -2.13
CA TYR A 19 -11.21 7.34 -1.80
C TYR A 19 -11.34 6.86 -0.36
N ILE A 20 -11.65 7.76 0.60
CA ILE A 20 -12.01 7.38 1.97
C ILE A 20 -13.19 6.40 1.95
N LYS A 21 -14.28 6.73 1.24
CA LYS A 21 -15.45 5.85 1.12
C LYS A 21 -15.09 4.52 0.46
N LYS A 22 -14.34 4.53 -0.65
CA LYS A 22 -13.92 3.32 -1.37
C LYS A 22 -13.06 2.42 -0.48
N PHE A 23 -12.15 2.98 0.31
CA PHE A 23 -11.36 2.24 1.30
C PHE A 23 -12.24 1.61 2.39
N ILE A 24 -13.21 2.34 2.94
CA ILE A 24 -14.13 1.82 3.96
C ILE A 24 -14.96 0.65 3.41
N LEU A 25 -15.56 0.82 2.23
CA LEU A 25 -16.46 -0.17 1.63
C LEU A 25 -15.75 -1.47 1.23
N THR A 26 -14.46 -1.38 0.87
CA THR A 26 -13.66 -2.53 0.45
C THR A 26 -12.89 -3.19 1.58
N SER A 27 -12.78 -2.53 2.74
CA SER A 27 -12.16 -3.08 3.94
C SER A 27 -13.15 -3.99 4.68
N GLU A 28 -12.85 -5.30 4.77
CA GLU A 28 -13.67 -6.24 5.53
C GLU A 28 -13.85 -5.87 6.99
N LYS A 29 -12.84 -5.21 7.58
CA LYS A 29 -12.92 -4.74 8.97
C LYS A 29 -13.87 -3.56 9.13
N LEU A 30 -13.89 -2.63 8.17
CA LEU A 30 -14.62 -1.36 8.32
C LEU A 30 -16.04 -1.39 7.78
N LYS A 31 -16.29 -2.14 6.70
CA LYS A 31 -17.59 -2.12 5.98
C LYS A 31 -18.81 -2.46 6.84
N ASN A 32 -18.60 -3.16 7.95
CA ASN A 32 -19.66 -3.61 8.87
C ASN A 32 -19.59 -2.92 10.25
N GLU A 33 -18.70 -1.95 10.45
CA GLU A 33 -18.63 -1.21 11.71
C GLU A 33 -19.84 -0.27 11.86
N THR A 34 -20.30 -0.09 13.10
CA THR A 34 -21.42 0.79 13.43
C THR A 34 -21.00 1.85 14.43
N TYR A 35 -21.56 3.05 14.26
CA TYR A 35 -21.22 4.21 15.06
C TYR A 35 -22.50 4.95 15.49
N SER A 36 -22.49 5.51 16.71
CA SER A 36 -23.65 6.28 17.21
C SER A 36 -23.70 7.69 16.61
N LEU A 37 -24.91 8.24 16.45
CA LEU A 37 -25.10 9.63 15.99
C LEU A 37 -24.38 10.65 16.90
N LYS A 38 -24.34 10.41 18.21
CA LYS A 38 -23.61 11.25 19.17
C LYS A 38 -22.13 11.33 18.83
N LEU A 39 -21.50 10.20 18.52
CA LEU A 39 -20.08 10.17 18.15
C LEU A 39 -19.82 10.93 16.85
N ILE A 40 -20.68 10.73 15.85
CA ILE A 40 -20.58 11.41 14.56
C ILE A 40 -20.65 12.93 14.72
N ILE A 41 -21.54 13.44 15.58
CA ILE A 41 -21.64 14.88 15.88
C ILE A 41 -20.39 15.38 16.64
N GLN A 42 -19.81 14.58 17.54
CA GLN A 42 -18.66 14.97 18.36
C GLN A 42 -17.31 14.92 17.61
N LYS A 43 -17.22 14.15 16.52
CA LYS A 43 -16.00 13.95 15.76
C LYS A 43 -16.22 14.26 14.27
N PRO A 44 -16.03 15.53 13.84
CA PRO A 44 -16.26 15.92 12.45
C PRO A 44 -15.38 15.16 11.44
N ASN A 45 -14.17 14.74 11.85
CA ASN A 45 -13.22 13.99 11.01
C ASN A 45 -13.21 12.48 11.31
N LEU A 46 -14.29 11.95 11.88
CA LEU A 46 -14.35 10.55 12.35
C LEU A 46 -13.89 9.55 11.29
N LEU A 47 -14.34 9.71 10.03
CA LEU A 47 -13.99 8.78 8.95
C LEU A 47 -12.50 8.84 8.60
N GLU A 48 -11.92 10.05 8.52
CA GLU A 48 -10.50 10.23 8.24
C GLU A 48 -9.62 9.63 9.35
N ASP A 49 -10.01 9.82 10.61
CA ASP A 49 -9.34 9.25 11.77
C ASP A 49 -9.35 7.71 11.73
N ILE A 50 -10.51 7.11 11.45
CA ILE A 50 -10.67 5.65 11.34
C ILE A 50 -9.80 5.11 10.20
N VAL A 51 -9.87 5.74 9.02
CA VAL A 51 -9.11 5.30 7.86
C VAL A 51 -7.61 5.47 8.10
N THR A 52 -7.17 6.58 8.68
CA THR A 52 -5.75 6.80 9.04
C THR A 52 -5.25 5.74 10.02
N SER A 53 -6.04 5.45 11.05
CA SER A 53 -5.71 4.37 12.01
C SER A 53 -5.60 3.03 11.28
N ARG A 54 -6.56 2.72 10.42
CA ARG A 54 -6.59 1.43 9.71
C ARG A 54 -5.43 1.28 8.72
N LEU A 55 -5.06 2.34 8.00
CA LEU A 55 -3.91 2.35 7.09
C LEU A 55 -2.61 2.03 7.85
N SER A 56 -2.46 2.58 9.05
CA SER A 56 -1.27 2.38 9.90
C SER A 56 -1.10 0.93 10.38
N GLU A 57 -2.17 0.13 10.39
CA GLU A 57 -2.14 -1.28 10.77
C GLU A 57 -1.83 -2.23 9.61
N ILE A 58 -1.70 -1.73 8.37
CA ILE A 58 -1.47 -2.58 7.21
C ILE A 58 -0.05 -3.15 7.24
N LEU A 59 0.05 -4.46 7.01
CA LEU A 59 1.34 -5.15 6.84
C LEU A 59 1.86 -4.93 5.42
N TYR A 60 2.56 -3.81 5.18
CA TYR A 60 3.03 -3.43 3.84
C TYR A 60 4.09 -4.36 3.22
N HIS A 61 4.73 -5.22 4.03
CA HIS A 61 5.58 -6.30 3.53
C HIS A 61 4.79 -7.48 2.96
N ASN A 62 3.48 -7.56 3.21
CA ASN A 62 2.63 -8.58 2.62
C ASN A 62 2.09 -8.09 1.26
N LEU A 63 2.82 -8.41 0.19
CA LEU A 63 2.47 -8.01 -1.17
C LEU A 63 1.07 -8.48 -1.60
N GLY A 64 0.59 -9.62 -1.09
CA GLY A 64 -0.77 -10.09 -1.39
C GLY A 64 -1.84 -9.18 -0.78
N VAL A 65 -1.63 -8.69 0.44
CA VAL A 65 -2.53 -7.71 1.09
C VAL A 65 -2.45 -6.36 0.39
N VAL A 66 -1.24 -5.87 0.16
CA VAL A 66 -1.02 -4.56 -0.50
C VAL A 66 -1.65 -4.54 -1.89
N SER A 67 -1.41 -5.57 -2.72
CA SER A 67 -1.99 -5.63 -4.07
C SER A 67 -3.51 -5.64 -4.07
N LYS A 68 -4.16 -6.32 -3.13
CA LYS A 68 -5.62 -6.29 -3.01
C LYS A 68 -6.14 -4.91 -2.67
N ILE A 69 -5.48 -4.18 -1.78
CA ILE A 69 -5.89 -2.84 -1.37
C ILE A 69 -5.67 -1.85 -2.52
N TYR A 70 -4.51 -1.89 -3.16
CA TYR A 70 -4.22 -1.04 -4.33
C TYR A 70 -5.22 -1.25 -5.46
N MET A 71 -5.57 -2.50 -5.77
CA MET A 71 -6.60 -2.80 -6.75
C MET A 71 -7.97 -2.28 -6.30
N ASN A 72 -8.43 -2.66 -5.11
CA ASN A 72 -9.80 -2.36 -4.69
C ASN A 72 -10.05 -0.88 -4.41
N VAL A 73 -9.02 -0.10 -4.11
CA VAL A 73 -9.14 1.31 -3.72
C VAL A 73 -8.66 2.25 -4.82
N LEU A 74 -7.52 1.95 -5.44
CA LEU A 74 -6.91 2.83 -6.44
C LEU A 74 -7.04 2.30 -7.87
N ASP A 75 -7.66 1.13 -8.08
CA ASP A 75 -7.74 0.42 -9.37
C ASP A 75 -6.36 0.15 -10.01
N ILE A 76 -5.32 0.06 -9.18
CA ILE A 76 -3.96 -0.26 -9.60
C ILE A 76 -3.68 -1.74 -9.41
N ASP A 77 -3.42 -2.46 -10.50
CA ASP A 77 -3.00 -3.86 -10.46
C ASP A 77 -1.50 -3.98 -10.15
N LEU A 78 -1.17 -3.90 -8.86
CA LEU A 78 0.20 -4.10 -8.40
C LEU A 78 0.72 -5.51 -8.75
N GLN A 79 -0.14 -6.53 -8.87
CA GLN A 79 0.31 -7.89 -9.24
C GLN A 79 0.86 -7.91 -10.67
N LYS A 80 0.23 -7.17 -11.59
CA LYS A 80 0.72 -7.01 -12.95
C LYS A 80 2.08 -6.31 -12.98
N LEU A 81 2.30 -5.29 -12.14
CA LEU A 81 3.57 -4.57 -12.07
C LEU A 81 4.73 -5.45 -11.58
N ILE A 82 4.46 -6.41 -10.70
CA ILE A 82 5.48 -7.30 -10.12
C ILE A 82 5.46 -8.71 -10.69
N VAL A 83 4.68 -9.02 -11.73
CA VAL A 83 4.39 -10.40 -12.15
C VAL A 83 5.66 -11.24 -12.37
N ASN A 84 6.69 -10.63 -12.98
CA ASN A 84 7.96 -11.29 -13.28
C ASN A 84 8.92 -11.35 -12.08
N GLU A 85 8.74 -10.48 -11.09
CA GLU A 85 9.66 -10.31 -9.95
C GLU A 85 9.03 -10.66 -8.60
N ARG A 86 7.76 -11.11 -8.58
CA ARG A 86 7.00 -11.32 -7.35
C ARG A 86 7.74 -12.25 -6.38
N ARG A 87 8.18 -13.40 -6.85
CA ARG A 87 8.92 -14.38 -6.04
C ARG A 87 10.23 -13.81 -5.52
N TYR A 88 10.90 -12.97 -6.33
CA TYR A 88 12.13 -12.30 -5.94
C TYR A 88 11.88 -11.34 -4.77
N PHE A 89 10.86 -10.47 -4.86
CA PHE A 89 10.50 -9.57 -3.77
C PHE A 89 10.02 -10.30 -2.51
N GLU A 90 9.18 -11.35 -2.65
CA GLU A 90 8.74 -12.16 -1.51
C GLU A 90 9.93 -12.82 -0.78
N THR A 91 10.94 -13.28 -1.55
CA THR A 91 12.19 -13.82 -0.98
C THR A 91 12.99 -12.74 -0.27
N ALA A 92 13.15 -11.56 -0.86
CA ALA A 92 13.86 -10.44 -0.24
C ALA A 92 13.19 -9.96 1.06
N ILE A 93 11.85 -9.92 1.08
CA ILE A 93 11.05 -9.61 2.28
C ILE A 93 11.29 -10.66 3.38
N LEU A 94 11.28 -11.95 3.03
CA LEU A 94 11.57 -13.02 3.98
C LEU A 94 12.98 -12.87 4.58
N ILE A 95 13.98 -12.61 3.74
CA ILE A 95 15.36 -12.40 4.19
C ILE A 95 15.42 -11.19 5.13
N ARG A 96 14.78 -10.08 4.80
CA ARG A 96 14.69 -8.89 5.67
C ARG A 96 14.01 -9.19 7.01
N HIS A 97 12.96 -10.02 7.00
CA HIS A 97 12.32 -10.49 8.23
C HIS A 97 13.31 -11.30 9.09
N ASP A 98 14.08 -12.19 8.47
CA ASP A 98 15.10 -12.99 9.15
C ASP A 98 16.26 -12.14 9.68
N CYS A 99 16.71 -11.13 8.94
CA CYS A 99 17.69 -10.16 9.40
C CYS A 99 17.25 -9.47 10.71
N VAL A 100 16.00 -9.03 10.79
CA VAL A 100 15.48 -8.27 11.94
C VAL A 100 15.09 -9.18 13.11
N HIS A 101 14.43 -10.31 12.85
CA HIS A 101 13.83 -11.12 13.93
C HIS A 101 14.59 -12.41 14.23
N ARG A 102 15.57 -12.78 13.39
CA ARG A 102 16.34 -14.02 13.53
C ARG A 102 17.85 -13.78 13.40
N SER A 103 18.30 -12.53 13.58
CA SER A 103 19.72 -12.17 13.47
C SER A 103 20.37 -12.63 12.16
N GLY A 104 19.64 -12.55 11.05
CA GLY A 104 20.13 -12.93 9.71
C GLY A 104 20.10 -14.43 9.42
N LYS A 105 19.37 -15.22 10.22
CA LYS A 105 19.27 -16.67 10.06
C LYS A 105 17.85 -17.10 9.69
N THR A 106 17.72 -18.20 8.96
CA THR A 106 16.44 -18.86 8.69
C THR A 106 15.81 -19.41 9.97
N LYS A 107 14.56 -19.90 9.91
CA LYS A 107 13.92 -20.63 11.02
C LYS A 107 14.75 -21.79 11.53
N ASP A 108 15.49 -22.44 10.63
CA ASP A 108 16.32 -23.60 10.92
C ASP A 108 17.74 -23.21 11.41
N GLY A 109 17.99 -21.91 11.62
CA GLY A 109 19.27 -21.40 12.13
C GLY A 109 20.38 -21.21 11.09
N LYS A 110 20.09 -21.43 9.79
CA LYS A 110 21.07 -21.24 8.72
C LYS A 110 21.23 -19.76 8.38
N ALA A 111 22.47 -19.25 8.32
CA ALA A 111 22.72 -17.87 7.90
C ALA A 111 22.37 -17.65 6.43
N HIS A 112 21.80 -16.48 6.12
CA HIS A 112 21.66 -16.02 4.74
C HIS A 112 23.02 -15.60 4.19
N TYR A 113 23.32 -16.00 2.96
CA TYR A 113 24.46 -15.48 2.21
C TYR A 113 23.97 -14.41 1.25
N ILE A 114 24.42 -13.18 1.46
CA ILE A 114 23.97 -12.01 0.69
C ILE A 114 25.23 -11.31 0.18
N SER A 115 25.40 -11.29 -1.14
CA SER A 115 26.52 -10.62 -1.78
C SER A 115 26.21 -9.14 -2.02
N ARG A 116 27.24 -8.36 -2.34
CA ARG A 116 27.08 -6.96 -2.78
C ARG A 116 26.21 -6.86 -4.04
N ASP A 117 26.36 -7.82 -4.96
CA ASP A 117 25.60 -7.86 -6.21
C ASP A 117 24.09 -8.11 -5.94
N ASP A 118 23.76 -8.97 -4.96
CA ASP A 118 22.37 -9.20 -4.56
C ASP A 118 21.70 -7.92 -4.04
N ILE A 119 22.43 -7.15 -3.21
CA ILE A 119 21.94 -5.86 -2.70
C ILE A 119 21.76 -4.84 -3.82
N GLN A 120 22.71 -4.78 -4.75
CA GLN A 120 22.64 -3.85 -5.88
C GLN A 120 21.46 -4.18 -6.80
N LYS A 121 21.25 -5.45 -7.13
CA LYS A 121 20.09 -5.92 -7.90
C LYS A 121 18.79 -5.59 -7.18
N LEU A 122 18.72 -5.82 -5.88
CA LEU A 122 17.51 -5.52 -5.10
C LEU A 122 17.19 -4.02 -5.11
N ALA A 123 18.21 -3.17 -4.94
CA ALA A 123 18.03 -1.72 -4.99
C ALA A 123 17.50 -1.25 -6.35
N ILE A 124 18.02 -1.81 -7.45
CA ILE A 124 17.57 -1.50 -8.81
C ILE A 124 16.12 -1.95 -9.02
N SER A 125 15.79 -3.22 -8.74
CA SER A 125 14.42 -3.74 -8.90
C SER A 125 13.40 -3.00 -8.04
N VAL A 126 13.74 -2.67 -6.79
CA VAL A 126 12.85 -1.87 -5.92
C VAL A 126 12.66 -0.46 -6.48
N SER A 127 13.72 0.17 -6.99
CA SER A 127 13.62 1.51 -7.58
C SER A 127 12.74 1.50 -8.82
N GLN A 128 12.90 0.51 -9.71
CA GLN A 128 12.07 0.38 -10.90
C GLN A 128 10.60 0.12 -10.55
N LEU A 129 10.33 -0.72 -9.54
CA LEU A 129 8.96 -0.95 -9.07
C LEU A 129 8.33 0.34 -8.52
N ILE A 130 9.08 1.11 -7.73
CA ILE A 130 8.59 2.39 -7.19
C ILE A 130 8.28 3.36 -8.33
N LEU A 131 9.15 3.46 -9.34
CA LEU A 131 8.92 4.30 -10.52
C LEU A 131 7.67 3.87 -11.28
N ASN A 132 7.55 2.59 -11.62
CA ASN A 132 6.38 2.07 -12.34
C ASN A 132 5.08 2.30 -11.57
N LEU A 133 5.11 2.15 -10.25
CA LEU A 133 3.95 2.42 -9.40
C LEU A 133 3.66 3.93 -9.34
N HIS A 134 4.68 4.77 -9.21
CA HIS A 134 4.52 6.22 -9.21
C HIS A 134 3.86 6.71 -10.50
N ASP A 135 4.32 6.23 -11.65
CA ASP A 135 3.75 6.57 -12.95
C ASP A 135 2.28 6.15 -13.02
N ALA A 136 1.96 4.92 -12.60
CA ALA A 136 0.57 4.44 -12.55
C ALA A 136 -0.33 5.31 -11.65
N MET A 137 0.21 5.87 -10.56
CA MET A 137 -0.51 6.75 -9.66
C MET A 137 -0.72 8.15 -10.24
N GLN A 138 0.26 8.72 -10.94
CA GLN A 138 0.09 10.04 -11.59
C GLN A 138 -1.06 10.05 -12.61
N TYR A 139 -1.29 8.94 -13.32
CA TYR A 139 -2.45 8.83 -14.22
C TYR A 139 -3.79 8.95 -13.49
N LEU A 140 -3.88 8.61 -12.20
CA LEU A 140 -5.11 8.79 -11.43
C LEU A 140 -5.42 10.28 -11.22
N ASP A 141 -4.41 11.06 -10.84
CA ASP A 141 -4.56 12.50 -10.55
C ASP A 141 -4.98 13.30 -11.80
N VAL A 142 -4.45 12.95 -12.97
CA VAL A 142 -4.83 13.57 -14.25
C VAL A 142 -6.31 13.31 -14.57
N ASN A 143 -6.78 12.07 -14.43
CA ASN A 143 -8.17 11.72 -14.72
C ASN A 143 -9.18 12.39 -13.76
N ILE A 144 -8.79 12.64 -12.50
CA ILE A 144 -9.62 13.39 -11.56
C ILE A 144 -9.73 14.86 -12.01
N SER A 145 -8.62 15.47 -12.42
CA SER A 145 -8.62 16.88 -12.85
C SER A 145 -9.43 17.14 -14.13
N GLU A 146 -9.41 16.20 -15.09
CA GLU A 146 -10.21 16.29 -16.32
C GLU A 146 -11.71 16.14 -16.05
N ASN A 147 -12.11 15.31 -15.08
CA ASN A 147 -13.51 15.09 -14.75
C ASN A 147 -14.16 16.29 -14.03
N ILE A 148 -13.36 17.07 -13.29
CA ILE A 148 -13.84 18.30 -12.64
C ILE A 148 -13.94 19.46 -13.65
N GLY A 149 -13.07 19.49 -14.67
CA GLY A 149 -13.08 20.49 -15.75
C GLY A 149 -14.29 20.40 -16.69
N GLY A 150 -15.03 19.29 -16.69
CA GLY A 150 -16.25 19.07 -17.49
C GLY A 150 -17.54 19.57 -16.86
N ILE A 151 -17.52 20.02 -15.60
CA ILE A 151 -18.68 20.61 -14.93
C ILE A 151 -18.54 22.13 -14.93
N SER A 152 -18.73 22.75 -16.10
CA SER A 152 -19.07 24.16 -16.18
C SER A 152 -20.56 24.34 -15.90
N PHE A 153 -20.89 25.13 -14.88
CA PHE A 153 -22.26 25.62 -14.64
C PHE A 153 -22.78 26.46 -15.81
#